data_AF-A0A2T0WCJ0-F1
#
_entry.id   AF-A0A2T0WCJ0-F1
#
_cell.length_a   1.000
_cell.length_b   1.000
_cell.length_c   1.000
_cell.angle_alpha   90.00
_cell.angle_beta   90.00
_cell.angle_gamma   90.00
#
_symmetry.space_group_name_H-M   'P 1'
#
loop_
_entity.id
_entity.type
_entity.pdbx_description
1 polymer ?
#
loop_
_entity_poly.entity_id
_entity_poly.type
_entity_poly.pdbx_seq_one_letter_code
_entity_poly.pdbx_strand_id
1 'polypeptide(L)'
;MTLDEVAATDPEALSLWTRDPEARPGGGTSLTDLCATVRPWLDQMAASSADRVVALAAPPVLRGVIVSALDLPPIAGFRLDIHPLAPIHLVHDGQRWTWRPGNPD
;
A
#
# COMPACT_ATOMS: atom_id res chain seq x y z
N MET A 1 9.59 -17.80 10.72
CA MET A 1 8.23 -18.20 10.34
C MET A 1 8.08 -18.00 8.85
N THR A 2 8.04 -19.09 8.09
CA THR A 2 7.78 -19.07 6.64
C THR A 2 6.28 -19.06 6.36
N LEU A 3 5.88 -18.77 5.12
CA LEU A 3 4.46 -18.84 4.74
C LEU A 3 3.90 -20.26 4.90
N ASP A 4 4.70 -21.29 4.59
CA ASP A 4 4.32 -22.70 4.75
C ASP A 4 4.13 -23.08 6.22
N GLU A 5 4.97 -22.56 7.11
CA GLU A 5 4.82 -22.76 8.57
C GLU A 5 3.52 -22.11 9.08
N VAL A 6 3.15 -20.93 8.58
CA VAL A 6 1.86 -20.29 8.90
C VAL A 6 0.71 -21.11 8.37
N ALA A 7 0.79 -21.58 7.12
CA ALA A 7 -0.25 -22.38 6.50
C ALA A 7 -0.50 -23.70 7.23
N ALA A 8 0.55 -24.32 7.79
CA ALA A 8 0.44 -25.54 8.57
C ALA A 8 -0.12 -25.31 9.98
N THR A 9 0.14 -24.14 10.57
CA THR A 9 -0.22 -23.85 11.97
C THR A 9 -1.61 -23.24 12.09
N ASP A 10 -1.98 -22.33 11.20
CA ASP A 10 -3.24 -21.59 11.24
C ASP A 10 -3.77 -21.28 9.81
N PRO A 11 -4.30 -22.32 9.11
CA PRO A 11 -4.77 -22.18 7.73
C PRO A 11 -6.00 -21.26 7.62
N GLU A 12 -6.85 -21.19 8.64
CA GLU A 12 -8.03 -20.32 8.64
C GLU A 12 -7.64 -18.85 8.75
N ALA A 13 -6.71 -18.50 9.65
CA ALA A 13 -6.21 -17.12 9.74
C ALA A 13 -5.47 -16.71 8.46
N LEU A 14 -4.68 -17.61 7.85
CA LEU A 14 -4.04 -17.34 6.56
C LEU A 14 -5.06 -17.12 5.43
N SER A 15 -6.10 -17.95 5.41
CA SER A 15 -7.22 -17.84 4.47
C SER A 15 -7.97 -16.51 4.61
N LEU A 16 -8.21 -16.06 5.85
CA LEU A 16 -8.81 -14.77 6.13
C LEU A 16 -7.89 -13.61 5.73
N TRP A 17 -6.60 -13.69 6.06
CA TRP A 17 -5.61 -12.65 5.77
C TRP A 17 -5.54 -12.28 4.28
N THR A 18 -5.67 -13.27 3.41
CA THR A 18 -5.55 -13.10 1.96
C THR A 18 -6.82 -12.56 1.30
N ARG A 19 -7.93 -12.42 2.04
CA ARG A 19 -9.25 -12.03 1.50
C ARG A 19 -9.91 -10.87 2.22
N ASP A 20 -9.52 -10.59 3.46
CA ASP A 20 -10.09 -9.51 4.27
C ASP A 20 -9.03 -8.43 4.54
N PRO A 21 -9.20 -7.19 4.02
CA PRO A 21 -8.25 -6.11 4.23
C PRO A 21 -8.18 -5.62 5.69
N GLU A 22 -9.16 -5.96 6.54
CA GLU A 22 -9.17 -5.65 7.98
C GLU A 22 -8.47 -6.71 8.82
N ALA A 23 -8.16 -7.87 8.24
CA ALA A 23 -7.56 -8.98 8.98
C ALA A 23 -6.20 -8.58 9.59
N ARG A 24 -6.00 -8.98 10.85
CA ARG A 24 -4.76 -8.75 11.62
C ARG A 24 -4.19 -10.07 12.11
N PRO A 25 -3.57 -10.88 11.23
CA PRO A 25 -2.97 -12.14 11.66
C PRO A 25 -1.95 -11.88 12.75
N GLY A 26 -2.02 -12.64 13.84
CA GLY A 26 -1.13 -12.48 14.99
C GLY A 26 -1.18 -11.10 15.67
N GLY A 27 -2.25 -10.31 15.47
CA GLY A 27 -2.40 -8.97 16.05
C GLY A 27 -1.59 -7.88 15.33
N GLY A 28 -1.09 -8.16 14.12
CA GLY A 28 -0.30 -7.23 13.34
C GLY A 28 -1.11 -6.10 12.68
N THR A 29 -0.51 -5.50 11.65
CA THR A 29 -1.08 -4.40 10.86
C THR A 29 -1.90 -4.95 9.69
N SER A 30 -3.13 -4.48 9.57
CA SER A 30 -4.03 -4.77 8.44
C SER A 30 -3.74 -3.87 7.23
N LEU A 31 -4.31 -4.17 6.08
CA LEU A 31 -4.19 -3.31 4.91
C LEU A 31 -4.92 -1.98 5.11
N THR A 32 -6.05 -1.98 5.82
CA THR A 32 -6.76 -0.74 6.17
C THR A 32 -5.95 0.15 7.11
N ASP A 33 -5.22 -0.42 8.07
CA ASP A 33 -4.31 0.39 8.92
C ASP A 33 -3.21 1.05 8.11
N LEU A 34 -2.64 0.33 7.14
CA LEU A 34 -1.62 0.88 6.27
C LEU A 34 -2.19 2.07 5.49
N CYS A 35 -3.41 1.94 4.97
CA CYS A 35 -4.11 3.06 4.31
C CYS A 35 -4.33 4.24 5.27
N ALA A 36 -4.83 3.97 6.49
CA ALA A 36 -5.04 5.02 7.49
C ALA A 36 -3.74 5.72 7.90
N THR A 37 -2.63 4.97 7.94
CA THR A 37 -1.30 5.50 8.30
C THR A 37 -0.73 6.40 7.21
N VAL A 38 -0.90 6.05 5.94
CA VAL A 38 -0.29 6.80 4.83
C VAL A 38 -1.13 7.98 4.35
N ARG A 39 -2.44 8.00 4.62
CA ARG A 39 -3.35 9.11 4.24
C ARG A 39 -2.85 10.48 4.72
N PRO A 40 -2.53 10.69 6.01
CA PRO A 40 -2.00 11.97 6.48
C PRO A 40 -0.68 12.37 5.80
N TRP A 41 0.15 11.38 5.44
CA TRP A 41 1.40 11.64 4.73
C TRP A 41 1.13 12.09 3.28
N LEU A 42 0.21 11.44 2.57
CA LEU A 42 -0.23 11.87 1.24
C LEU A 42 -0.82 13.28 1.25
N ASP A 43 -1.63 13.62 2.26
CA ASP A 43 -2.19 14.97 2.40
C ASP A 43 -1.10 16.03 2.56
N GLN A 44 -0.06 15.73 3.36
CA GLN A 44 1.11 16.60 3.51
C GLN A 44 1.90 16.74 2.20
N MET A 45 2.06 15.65 1.43
CA MET A 45 2.73 15.71 0.13
C MET A 45 1.93 16.52 -0.89
N ALA A 46 0.60 16.42 -0.88
CA ALA A 46 -0.27 17.21 -1.75
C ALA A 46 -0.23 18.71 -1.43
N ALA A 47 0.00 19.08 -0.17
CA ALA A 47 0.14 20.46 0.28
C ALA A 47 1.59 20.99 0.23
N SER A 48 2.57 20.13 -0.08
CA SER A 48 3.98 20.50 -0.10
C SER A 48 4.33 21.41 -1.28
N SER A 49 5.25 22.35 -1.08
CA SER A 49 5.82 23.16 -2.16
C SER A 49 6.99 22.48 -2.88
N ALA A 50 7.33 21.24 -2.52
CA ALA A 50 8.42 20.50 -3.14
C ALA A 50 7.99 19.96 -4.51
N ASP A 51 8.78 20.26 -5.55
CA ASP A 51 8.50 19.80 -6.92
C ASP A 51 8.55 18.27 -7.07
N ARG A 52 9.39 17.59 -6.28
CA ARG A 52 9.57 16.14 -6.32
C ARG A 52 9.98 15.58 -4.96
N VAL A 53 9.32 14.51 -4.54
CA VAL A 53 9.66 13.75 -3.33
C VAL A 53 9.96 12.30 -3.71
N VAL A 54 11.02 11.74 -3.14
CA VAL A 54 11.35 10.32 -3.25
C VAL A 54 11.25 9.69 -1.87
N ALA A 55 10.43 8.65 -1.75
CA ALA A 55 10.25 7.90 -0.51
C ALA A 55 10.57 6.42 -0.75
N LEU A 56 11.20 5.78 0.23
CA LEU A 56 11.50 4.35 0.23
C LEU A 56 10.63 3.67 1.28
N ALA A 57 9.88 2.65 0.87
CA ALA A 57 8.98 1.92 1.76
C ALA A 57 8.87 0.45 1.35
N ALA A 58 8.46 -0.39 2.29
CA ALA A 58 8.23 -1.80 2.03
C ALA A 58 6.96 -2.02 1.15
N PRO A 59 6.88 -3.13 0.39
CA PRO A 59 5.74 -3.41 -0.48
C PRO A 59 4.34 -3.26 0.16
N PRO A 60 4.08 -3.69 1.41
CA PRO A 60 2.76 -3.50 2.03
C PRO A 60 2.39 -2.01 2.19
N VAL A 61 3.36 -1.17 2.56
CA VAL A 61 3.16 0.28 2.70
C VAL A 61 2.86 0.89 1.33
N LEU A 62 3.62 0.50 0.30
CA LEU A 62 3.40 0.99 -1.07
C LEU A 62 2.01 0.61 -1.61
N ARG A 63 1.49 -0.57 -1.26
CA ARG A 63 0.09 -0.94 -1.56
C ARG A 63 -0.89 0.03 -0.90
N GLY A 64 -0.71 0.32 0.39
CA GLY A 64 -1.54 1.29 1.11
C GLY A 64 -1.46 2.70 0.50
N VAL A 65 -0.27 3.11 0.06
CA VAL A 65 -0.04 4.40 -0.63
C VAL A 65 -0.82 4.46 -1.94
N ILE A 66 -0.68 3.47 -2.84
CA ILE A 66 -1.40 3.45 -4.12
C ILE A 66 -2.91 3.42 -3.90
N VAL A 67 -3.38 2.56 -2.99
CA VAL A 67 -4.81 2.44 -2.67
C VAL A 67 -5.36 3.76 -2.17
N SER A 68 -4.67 4.42 -1.24
CA SER A 68 -5.12 5.68 -0.65
C SER A 68 -5.04 6.85 -1.64
N ALA A 69 -3.97 6.92 -2.43
CA ALA A 69 -3.78 7.98 -3.42
C ALA A 69 -4.83 7.92 -4.53
N LEU A 70 -5.10 6.72 -5.05
CA LEU A 70 -6.04 6.52 -6.15
C LEU A 70 -7.49 6.28 -5.68
N ASP A 71 -7.75 6.46 -4.38
CA ASP A 71 -9.04 6.26 -3.71
C ASP A 71 -9.70 4.90 -4.05
N LEU A 72 -8.87 3.86 -4.11
CA LEU A 72 -9.30 2.49 -4.38
C LEU A 72 -9.88 1.85 -3.11
N PRO A 73 -10.81 0.88 -3.24
CA PRO A 73 -11.21 0.09 -2.10
C PRO A 73 -10.01 -0.69 -1.54
N PRO A 74 -9.84 -0.80 -0.20
CA PRO A 74 -8.67 -1.43 0.41
C PRO A 74 -8.31 -2.81 -0.15
N ILE A 75 -9.31 -3.64 -0.44
CA ILE A 75 -9.15 -4.97 -1.03
C ILE A 75 -8.32 -4.97 -2.34
N ALA A 76 -8.32 -3.87 -3.09
CA ALA A 76 -7.52 -3.73 -4.31
C ALA A 76 -6.01 -3.85 -4.05
N GLY A 77 -5.54 -3.52 -2.85
CA GLY A 77 -4.11 -3.60 -2.52
C GLY A 77 -3.54 -5.02 -2.60
N PHE A 78 -4.35 -6.06 -2.38
CA PHE A 78 -3.92 -7.45 -2.60
C PHE A 78 -3.68 -7.80 -4.07
N ARG A 79 -4.24 -7.02 -5.00
CA ARG A 79 -4.05 -7.19 -6.44
C ARG A 79 -2.87 -6.39 -6.99
N LEU A 80 -2.21 -5.61 -6.14
CA LEU A 80 -1.04 -4.83 -6.51
C LEU A 80 0.22 -5.67 -6.25
N ASP A 81 0.86 -6.07 -7.35
CA ASP A 81 2.17 -6.68 -7.32
C ASP A 81 3.26 -5.59 -7.36
N ILE A 82 4.05 -5.51 -6.29
CA ILE A 82 5.06 -4.47 -6.10
C ILE A 82 6.41 -5.15 -6.11
N HIS A 83 7.07 -5.09 -7.25
CA HIS A 83 8.37 -5.71 -7.43
C HIS A 83 9.45 -4.93 -6.64
N PRO A 84 10.42 -5.61 -6.01
CA PRO A 84 11.54 -4.94 -5.35
C PRO A 84 12.23 -3.95 -6.28
N LEU A 85 12.51 -2.75 -5.76
CA LEU A 85 13.19 -1.65 -6.46
C LEU A 85 12.49 -1.15 -7.74
N ALA A 86 11.24 -1.57 -8.00
CA ALA A 86 10.44 -0.98 -9.07
C ALA A 86 9.88 0.37 -8.59
N PRO A 87 10.15 1.48 -9.30
CA PRO A 87 9.67 2.77 -8.88
C PRO A 87 8.18 2.92 -9.17
N ILE A 88 7.46 3.58 -8.26
CA ILE A 88 6.04 3.90 -8.40
C ILE A 88 5.94 5.42 -8.44
N HIS A 89 5.39 5.94 -9.54
CA HIS A 89 5.28 7.37 -9.75
C HIS A 89 3.84 7.82 -9.53
N LEU A 90 3.67 8.65 -8.49
CA LEU A 90 2.41 9.32 -8.20
C LEU A 90 2.61 10.82 -8.46
N VAL A 91 1.64 11.41 -9.15
CA VAL A 91 1.61 12.84 -9.46
C VAL A 91 0.32 13.42 -8.90
N HIS A 92 0.42 14.53 -8.19
CA HIS A 92 -0.73 15.28 -7.71
C HIS A 92 -0.91 16.54 -8.57
N ASP A 93 -2.12 16.77 -9.07
CA ASP A 93 -2.44 17.94 -9.92
C ASP A 93 -3.03 19.14 -9.13
N GLY A 94 -3.04 19.05 -7.80
CA GLY A 94 -3.68 20.01 -6.91
C GLY A 94 -5.09 19.62 -6.49
N GLN A 95 -5.68 18.59 -7.09
CA GLN A 95 -6.99 18.05 -6.71
C GLN A 95 -6.97 16.54 -6.46
N ARG A 96 -6.19 15.79 -7.23
CA ARG A 96 -6.14 14.34 -7.15
C ARG A 96 -4.75 13.79 -7.44
N TRP A 97 -4.51 12.59 -6.92
CA TRP A 97 -3.35 11.79 -7.29
C TRP A 97 -3.63 10.94 -8.52
N THR A 98 -2.63 10.78 -9.38
CA THR A 98 -2.65 9.88 -10.53
C THR A 98 -1.38 9.03 -10.52
N TRP A 99 -1.51 7.74 -10.84
CA TRP A 99 -0.38 6.86 -11.08
C TRP A 99 0.09 6.96 -12.52
N ARG A 100 1.40 7.19 -12.70
CA ARG A 100 2.04 7.21 -14.00
C ARG A 100 2.85 5.91 -14.18
N PRO A 101 2.46 5.03 -15.13
CA PRO A 101 3.25 3.85 -15.44
C PRO A 101 4.52 4.23 -16.21
N GLY A 102 5.58 3.45 -16.03
CA GLY A 102 6.87 3.65 -16.71
C GLY A 102 7.83 4.55 -15.95
N ASN A 103 8.96 4.86 -16.58
CA ASN A 103 9.98 5.73 -16.02
C ASN A 103 9.60 7.20 -16.30
N PRO A 104 9.59 8.11 -15.33
CA PRO A 104 9.45 9.53 -15.60
C PRO A 104 10.73 9.96 -16.32
N ASP A 105 10.55 10.56 -17.48
CA ASP A 105 11.63 11.20 -18.24
C ASP A 105 12.48 12.15 -17.37
#